data_AF-A0A140LDP4-F1
#
_entry.id   AF-A0A140LDP4-F1
#
_cell.length_a   1.000
_cell.length_b   1.000
_cell.length_c   1.000
_cell.angle_alpha   90.00
_cell.angle_beta   90.00
_cell.angle_gamma   90.00
#
_symmetry.space_group_name_H-M   'P 1'
#
loop_
_entity.id
_entity.type
_entity.pdbx_description
1 polymer ?
#
loop_
_entity_poly.entity_id
_entity_poly.type
_entity_poly.pdbx_seq_one_letter_code
_entity_poly.pdbx_strand_id
1 'polypeptide(L)' 'MLVIDKTECIGCGTCFHLCPFDAIKEKHYGGKEIYEVIEESCMECLLCLKACPLRAVNWKEEDFERWDSVDKVC' A
#
# COMPACT_ATOMS: atom_id res chain seq x y z
N MET A 1 2.85 8.51 1.72
CA MET A 1 3.26 7.33 0.91
C MET A 1 2.49 6.07 1.29
N LEU A 2 2.21 5.20 0.32
CA LEU A 2 1.50 3.93 0.53
C LEU A 2 2.47 2.80 0.93
N VAL A 3 1.99 1.90 1.78
CA VAL A 3 2.66 0.68 2.24
C VAL A 3 1.71 -0.51 2.20
N ILE A 4 2.27 -1.72 2.09
CA ILE A 4 1.52 -2.97 2.14
C ILE A 4 1.83 -3.68 3.46
N ASP A 5 0.80 -3.93 4.26
CA ASP A 5 0.90 -4.72 5.48
C ASP A 5 1.15 -6.19 5.12
N LYS A 6 2.37 -6.66 5.41
CA LYS A 6 2.81 -8.04 5.18
C LYS A 6 2.03 -9.09 6.00
N THR A 7 1.40 -8.70 7.10
CA THR A 7 0.61 -9.61 7.94
C THR A 7 -0.76 -9.86 7.31
N GLU A 8 -1.40 -8.82 6.77
CA GLU A 8 -2.69 -8.91 6.08
C GLU A 8 -2.57 -9.31 4.61
N CYS A 9 -1.44 -9.04 3.97
CA CYS A 9 -1.22 -9.42 2.57
C CYS A 9 -1.24 -10.95 2.41
N ILE A 10 -2.12 -11.42 1.52
CA ILE A 10 -2.29 -12.83 1.17
C ILE A 10 -1.60 -13.23 -0.14
N GLY A 11 -0.84 -12.32 -0.77
CA GLY A 11 -0.13 -12.63 -2.02
C GLY A 11 -1.02 -12.76 -3.26
N CYS A 12 -2.19 -12.10 -3.31
CA CYS A 12 -3.13 -12.26 -4.44
C CYS A 12 -2.71 -11.60 -5.77
N GLY A 13 -1.69 -10.73 -5.79
CA GLY A 13 -1.19 -10.08 -7.01
C GLY A 13 -2.03 -8.95 -7.60
N THR A 14 -3.24 -8.67 -7.08
CA THR A 14 -4.12 -7.62 -7.63
C THR A 14 -3.45 -6.24 -7.69
N CYS A 15 -2.75 -5.82 -6.63
CA CYS A 15 -2.06 -4.53 -6.61
C CYS A 15 -0.91 -4.45 -7.62
N PHE A 16 -0.21 -5.57 -7.84
CA PHE A 16 0.89 -5.68 -8.78
C PHE A 16 0.41 -5.50 -10.22
N HIS A 17 -0.61 -6.27 -10.63
CA HIS A 17 -1.14 -6.19 -11.99
C HIS A 17 -1.84 -4.88 -12.33
N LEU A 18 -2.36 -4.16 -11.32
CA LEU A 18 -3.05 -2.89 -11.53
C LEU A 18 -2.15 -1.67 -11.52
N CYS A 19 -0.88 -1.78 -11.10
CA CYS A 19 0.00 -0.63 -11.01
C CYS A 19 0.50 -0.26 -12.42
N PRO A 20 0.14 0.92 -12.98
CA PRO A 20 0.61 1.33 -14.30
C PRO A 20 2.02 1.94 -14.27
N PHE A 21 2.63 2.01 -13.09
CA PHE A 21 3.93 2.64 -12.84
C PHE A 21 4.99 1.63 -12.39
N ASP A 22 4.67 0.33 -12.43
CA ASP A 22 5.53 -0.75 -11.94
C ASP A 22 6.06 -0.52 -10.51
N ALA A 23 5.28 0.19 -9.69
CA ALA A 23 5.66 0.60 -8.34
C ALA A 23 5.40 -0.47 -7.28
N ILE A 24 5.13 -1.70 -7.68
CA ILE A 24 4.85 -2.83 -6.79
C ILE A 24 5.79 -3.96 -7.17
N LYS A 25 6.46 -4.56 -6.18
CA LYS A 25 7.37 -5.71 -6.38
C LYS A 25 6.95 -6.91 -5.54
N GLU A 26 7.19 -8.09 -6.09
CA GLU A 26 7.05 -9.37 -5.39
C GLU A 26 8.15 -9.55 -4.34
N LYS A 27 7.77 -10.11 -3.19
CA LYS A 27 8.65 -10.42 -2.05
C LYS A 27 8.17 -11.71 -1.38
N HIS A 28 9.04 -12.26 -0.53
CA HIS A 28 8.72 -13.44 0.27
C HIS A 28 8.87 -13.09 1.75
N TYR A 29 7.84 -13.41 2.55
CA TYR A 29 7.86 -13.19 3.99
C TYR A 29 7.15 -14.35 4.70
N GLY A 30 7.84 -15.02 5.62
CA GLY A 30 7.26 -16.13 6.38
C GLY A 30 6.77 -17.29 5.51
N GLY A 31 7.42 -17.55 4.37
CA GLY A 31 7.04 -18.64 3.46
C GLY A 31 5.85 -18.37 2.55
N LYS A 32 5.27 -17.16 2.58
CA LYS A 32 4.25 -16.70 1.63
C LYS A 32 4.80 -15.61 0.71
N GLU A 33 4.26 -15.58 -0.51
CA GLU A 33 4.43 -14.47 -1.43
C GLU A 33 3.66 -13.25 -0.91
N ILE A 34 4.32 -12.09 -0.92
CA ILE A 34 3.74 -10.80 -0.54
C ILE A 34 4.21 -9.75 -1.54
N TYR A 35 3.62 -8.56 -1.45
CA TYR A 35 3.96 -7.43 -2.30
C TYR A 35 4.43 -6.24 -1.47
N GLU A 36 5.31 -5.42 -2.04
CA GLU A 36 5.87 -4.22 -1.42
C GLU A 36 5.81 -3.05 -2.40
N VAL A 37 5.57 -1.83 -1.91
CA VAL A 37 5.58 -0.61 -2.74
C VAL A 37 7.02 -0.14 -2.94
N ILE A 38 7.35 0.25 -4.16
CA ILE A 38 8.58 0.95 -4.51
C ILE A 38 8.28 2.45 -4.41
N GLU A 39 8.80 3.10 -3.38
CA GLU A 39 8.47 4.50 -3.05
C GLU A 39 8.87 5.46 -4.16
N GLU A 40 10.04 5.25 -4.76
CA GLU A 40 10.58 6.07 -5.84
C GLU A 40 9.78 5.99 -7.15
N SER A 41 8.94 4.98 -7.32
CA SER A 41 8.11 4.77 -8.52
C SER A 41 6.62 4.99 -8.26
N CYS A 42 6.20 5.14 -7.00
CA CYS A 42 4.81 5.27 -6.63
C CYS A 42 4.29 6.69 -6.89
N MET A 43 3.42 6.84 -7.90
CA MET A 43 2.74 8.11 -8.20
C MET A 43 1.51 8.40 -7.32
N GLU A 44 1.32 7.64 -6.23
CA GLU A 44 0.21 7.80 -5.28
C GLU A 44 -1.20 7.85 -5.92
N CYS A 45 -1.40 7.10 -7.02
CA CYS A 45 -2.66 7.06 -7.77
C CYS A 45 -3.83 6.33 -7.09
N LEU A 46 -3.58 5.69 -5.94
CA LEU A 46 -4.55 4.97 -5.09
C LEU A 46 -5.23 3.73 -5.71
N LEU A 47 -4.78 3.26 -6.88
CA LEU A 47 -5.36 2.07 -7.51
C LEU A 47 -5.19 0.81 -6.65
N CYS A 48 -3.98 0.56 -6.15
CA CYS A 48 -3.68 -0.57 -5.27
C CYS A 48 -4.46 -0.49 -3.95
N LEU A 49 -4.62 0.72 -3.38
CA LEU A 49 -5.41 0.98 -2.18
C LEU A 49 -6.88 0.57 -2.37
N LYS A 50 -7.49 1.02 -3.47
CA LYS A 50 -8.90 0.73 -3.76
C LYS A 50 -9.16 -0.72 -4.15
N ALA A 51 -8.19 -1.35 -4.82
CA ALA A 51 -8.37 -2.68 -5.37
C ALA A 51 -8.05 -3.81 -4.39
N CYS A 52 -7.32 -3.55 -3.29
CA CYS A 52 -6.96 -4.58 -2.34
C CYS A 52 -8.20 -5.13 -1.62
N PRO A 53 -8.58 -6.40 -1.81
CA PRO A 53 -9.79 -6.95 -1.21
C PRO A 53 -9.68 -7.10 0.32
N LEU A 54 -8.45 -7.17 0.84
CA LEU A 54 -8.16 -7.30 2.27
C LEU A 54 -7.84 -5.95 2.93
N ARG A 55 -7.80 -4.85 2.16
CA ARG A 55 -7.36 -3.52 2.63
C ARG A 55 -5.96 -3.50 3.28
N ALA A 56 -5.10 -4.44 2.87
CA ALA A 56 -3.72 -4.53 3.33
C ALA A 56 -2.83 -3.37 2.83
N VAL A 57 -3.32 -2.47 1.99
CA VAL A 57 -2.58 -1.31 1.49
C VAL A 57 -3.02 -0.09 2.30
N ASN A 58 -2.09 0.63 2.92
CA ASN A 58 -2.37 1.76 3.81
C ASN A 58 -1.37 2.90 3.62
N TRP A 59 -1.61 4.05 4.24
CA TRP A 59 -0.63 5.14 4.34
C TRP A 59 0.43 4.81 5.41
N LYS A 60 1.65 5.33 5.26
CA LYS A 60 2.67 5.22 6.31
C LYS A 60 2.21 5.96 7.57
N GLU A 61 2.56 5.43 8.74
CA GLU A 61 2.25 6.04 10.04
C GLU A 61 2.78 7.49 10.15
N GLU A 62 3.93 7.76 9.53
CA GLU A 62 4.55 9.09 9.44
C GLU A 62 3.68 10.14 8.73
N ASP A 63 2.71 9.72 7.91
CA ASP A 63 1.78 10.63 7.23
C ASP A 63 0.57 11.02 8.11
N PHE A 64 0.33 10.32 9.23
CA PHE A 64 -0.84 10.56 10.09
C PHE A 64 -0.71 11.79 11.00
N GLU A 65 0.51 12.23 11.32
CA GLU A 65 0.73 13.48 12.09
C GLU A 65 0.18 14.73 11.36
N ARG A 66 -0.12 14.61 10.07
CA ARG A 66 -0.69 15.69 9.26
C ARG A 66 -2.22 15.80 9.38
N TRP A 67 -2.93 14.72 9.68
CA TRP A 67 -4.41 14.71 9.64
C TRP A 67 -5.08 15.08 10.97
N ASP A 68 -4.42 14.86 12.11
CA ASP A 68 -4.90 15.35 13.43
C ASP A 68 -5.02 16.89 13.50
N SER A 69 -4.40 17.60 12.55
CA SER A 69 -4.53 19.06 12.42
C SER A 69 -5.72 19.52 11.55
N VAL A 70 -6.33 18.62 10.77
CA VAL A 70 -7.46 18.93 9.86
C VAL A 70 -8.80 18.57 10.51
N ASP A 71 -8.84 17.55 11.36
CA ASP A 71 -10.05 17.15 12.12
C ASP A 71 -10.36 18.07 13.33
N LYS A 72 -9.53 19.08 13.60
CA LYS A 72 -9.86 20.20 14.51
C LYS A 72 -10.71 21.30 13.86
N VAL A 73 -11.18 21.10 12.63
CA VAL A 73 -12.30 21.86 12.07
C VAL A 73 -13.54 20.96 12.14
N CYS A 74 -14.02 20.76 13.37
CA CYS A 74 -15.42 20.49 13.66
C CYS A 74 -15.99 21.73 14.36
#